data_AF-A0A7X6ZY75-F1
#
_entry.id   AF-A0A7X6ZY75-F1
#
_cell.length_a   1.000
_cell.length_b   1.000
_cell.length_c   1.000
_cell.angle_alpha   90.00
_cell.angle_beta   90.00
_cell.angle_gamma   90.00
#
_symmetry.space_group_name_H-M   'P 1'
#
loop_
_entity.id
_entity.type
_entity.pdbx_description
1 polymer ?
#
loop_
_entity_poly.entity_id
_entity_poly.type
_entity_poly.pdbx_seq_one_letter_code
_entity_poly.pdbx_strand_id
1 'polypeptide(L)'
;MILLYGGDGRALMEKAVHRFTHCIFDGVLRPVAYEEYQEQGADWNGRETGRYFGDLGGFLFRVEGDALSLPPDDYGGSDALLLDDEYARVAGIVPLKKKAAKVSPDLRKEFEKRYGRTLKAMVRIAGGVDSGVAVYAMEFKPKGKSALGVVALVAPEGTFCLDFPADYHELSTWNVDDEGNFYPEYYSVGSLMKLADRYEFTLHKPAAESASSRLMVTKGGKLVEQAGSSSYRYISPE
;
A
#
# COMPACT_ATOMS: atom_id res chain seq x y z
N MET A 1 16.57 10.40 3.78
CA MET A 1 16.14 10.92 2.47
C MET A 1 14.96 10.11 1.99
N ILE A 2 14.05 10.73 1.24
CA ILE A 2 12.98 10.07 0.47
C ILE A 2 13.24 10.40 -0.99
N LEU A 3 13.07 9.41 -1.88
CA LEU A 3 13.19 9.60 -3.32
C LEU A 3 11.82 9.41 -3.97
N LEU A 4 11.37 10.41 -4.72
CA LEU A 4 10.20 10.31 -5.59
C LEU A 4 10.66 10.13 -7.03
N TYR A 5 10.35 8.99 -7.62
CA TYR A 5 10.72 8.71 -9.01
C TYR A 5 10.09 9.73 -9.96
N GLY A 6 10.91 10.36 -10.79
CA GLY A 6 10.47 11.45 -11.68
C GLY A 6 9.84 10.98 -12.99
N GLY A 7 10.26 9.82 -13.51
CA GLY A 7 9.78 9.21 -14.76
C GLY A 7 9.59 10.20 -15.92
N ASP A 8 8.64 9.87 -16.81
CA ASP A 8 8.21 10.73 -17.93
C ASP A 8 7.54 12.03 -17.48
N GLY A 9 7.26 12.18 -16.18
CA GLY A 9 6.59 13.33 -15.57
C GLY A 9 7.52 14.41 -15.00
N ARG A 10 8.85 14.29 -15.17
CA ARG A 10 9.84 15.17 -14.53
C ARG A 10 9.53 16.66 -14.65
N ALA A 11 9.27 17.16 -15.85
CA ALA A 11 9.04 18.61 -16.07
C ALA A 11 7.77 19.14 -15.37
N LEU A 12 6.76 18.28 -15.17
CA LEU A 12 5.58 18.65 -14.38
C LEU A 12 5.90 18.61 -12.89
N MET A 13 6.63 17.58 -12.45
CA MET A 13 7.02 17.39 -11.07
C MET A 13 7.98 18.46 -10.57
N GLU A 14 8.95 18.92 -11.37
CA GLU A 14 9.85 20.03 -11.04
C GLU A 14 9.08 21.31 -10.66
N LYS A 15 7.90 21.53 -11.24
CA LYS A 15 7.04 22.68 -10.91
C LYS A 15 6.25 22.48 -9.61
N ALA A 16 6.09 21.24 -9.16
CA ALA A 16 5.26 20.86 -8.04
C ALA A 16 6.05 20.41 -6.81
N VAL A 17 7.34 20.05 -6.92
CA VAL A 17 8.12 19.45 -5.82
C VAL A 17 8.17 20.31 -4.57
N HIS A 18 8.23 21.64 -4.72
CA HIS A 18 8.23 22.58 -3.60
C HIS A 18 6.89 22.66 -2.85
N ARG A 19 5.81 22.07 -3.40
CA ARG A 19 4.52 21.98 -2.70
C ARG A 19 4.54 20.93 -1.60
N PHE A 20 5.39 19.91 -1.72
CA PHE A 20 5.51 18.89 -0.70
C PHE A 20 6.33 19.41 0.46
N THR A 21 5.70 19.47 1.63
CA THR A 21 6.27 20.04 2.86
C THR A 21 6.27 19.03 4.00
N HIS A 22 5.52 17.94 3.84
CA HIS A 22 5.44 16.87 4.82
C HIS A 22 5.51 15.51 4.14
N CYS A 23 5.89 14.50 4.92
CA CYS A 23 5.65 13.11 4.59
C CYS A 23 4.89 12.40 5.72
N ILE A 24 4.08 11.41 5.38
CA ILE A 24 3.63 10.39 6.33
C ILE A 24 4.39 9.10 6.05
N PHE A 25 5.06 8.60 7.08
CA PHE A 25 5.75 7.32 7.07
C PHE A 25 5.37 6.54 8.32
N ASP A 26 4.87 5.32 8.16
CA ASP A 26 4.44 4.44 9.26
C ASP A 26 3.51 5.13 10.30
N GLY A 27 2.57 5.96 9.82
CA GLY A 27 1.66 6.70 10.70
C GLY A 27 2.30 7.87 11.46
N VAL A 28 3.50 8.31 11.08
CA VAL A 28 4.17 9.48 11.65
C VAL A 28 4.28 10.57 10.58
N LEU A 29 3.72 11.75 10.88
CA LEU A 29 3.89 12.95 10.06
C LEU A 29 5.24 13.59 10.37
N ARG A 30 6.03 13.89 9.34
CA ARG A 30 7.32 14.58 9.47
C ARG A 30 7.44 15.68 8.42
N PRO A 31 8.05 16.84 8.75
CA PRO A 31 8.39 17.83 7.75
C PRO A 31 9.43 17.30 6.77
N VAL A 32 9.32 17.71 5.51
CA VAL A 32 10.31 17.44 4.49
C VAL A 32 10.65 18.71 3.71
N ALA A 33 11.85 18.74 3.15
CA ALA A 33 12.29 19.76 2.21
C ALA A 33 12.78 19.10 0.93
N TYR A 34 12.37 19.63 -0.22
CA TYR A 34 13.00 19.26 -1.48
C TYR A 34 14.45 19.76 -1.50
N GLU A 35 15.38 18.88 -1.84
CA GLU A 35 16.81 19.19 -1.93
C GLU A 35 17.22 19.38 -3.39
N GLU A 36 17.10 18.31 -4.18
CA GLU A 36 17.58 18.31 -5.56
C GLU A 36 16.94 17.19 -6.40
N TYR A 37 17.21 17.22 -7.70
CA TYR A 37 16.96 16.08 -8.57
C TYR A 37 18.25 15.26 -8.69
N GLN A 38 18.20 13.99 -8.29
CA GLN A 38 19.27 13.02 -8.48
C GLN A 38 19.14 12.42 -9.89
N GLU A 39 20.15 12.62 -10.74
CA GLU A 39 20.24 11.93 -12.01
C GLU A 39 20.50 10.44 -11.78
N GLN A 40 19.95 9.60 -12.66
CA GLN A 40 20.15 8.16 -12.57
C GLN A 40 21.62 7.80 -12.82
N GLY A 41 22.18 6.95 -11.96
CA GLY A 41 23.55 6.48 -12.05
C GLY A 41 23.79 5.61 -13.29
N ALA A 42 25.03 5.59 -13.79
CA ALA A 42 25.42 4.77 -14.94
C ALA A 42 25.31 3.26 -14.65
N ASP A 43 25.40 2.86 -13.38
CA ASP A 43 25.32 1.48 -12.92
C ASP A 43 23.86 1.03 -12.63
N TRP A 44 22.87 1.88 -12.92
CA TRP A 44 21.47 1.54 -12.74
C TRP A 44 21.04 0.36 -13.62
N ASN A 45 20.58 -0.71 -12.98
CA ASN A 45 20.20 -1.96 -13.64
C ASN A 45 18.69 -2.27 -13.59
N GLY A 46 17.87 -1.32 -13.13
CA GLY A 46 16.43 -1.50 -12.98
C GLY A 46 15.97 -2.09 -11.64
N ARG A 47 16.87 -2.43 -10.71
CA ARG A 47 16.51 -3.02 -9.40
C ARG A 47 16.34 -1.96 -8.32
N GLU A 48 15.11 -1.78 -7.86
CA GLU A 48 14.77 -0.75 -6.86
C GLU A 48 14.98 -1.27 -5.43
N THR A 49 16.24 -1.49 -5.05
CA THR A 49 16.63 -1.91 -3.70
C THR A 49 17.39 -0.79 -2.97
N GLY A 50 17.44 -0.86 -1.64
CA GLY A 50 18.19 0.12 -0.83
C GLY A 50 19.68 0.21 -1.18
N ARG A 51 20.27 -0.87 -1.72
CA ARG A 51 21.67 -0.90 -2.18
C ARG A 51 21.92 0.04 -3.36
N TYR A 52 20.93 0.19 -4.24
CA TYR A 52 21.02 1.02 -5.46
C TYR A 52 20.44 2.42 -5.26
N PHE A 53 20.15 2.83 -4.02
CA PHE A 53 19.52 4.13 -3.76
C PHE A 53 20.31 5.31 -4.35
N GLY A 54 21.64 5.26 -4.32
CA GLY A 54 22.50 6.29 -4.89
C GLY A 54 22.48 6.37 -6.42
N ASP A 55 22.03 5.30 -7.09
CA ASP A 55 21.94 5.22 -8.55
C ASP A 55 20.52 5.45 -9.07
N LEU A 56 19.53 5.56 -8.18
CA LEU A 56 18.13 5.81 -8.56
C LEU A 56 17.94 7.25 -9.05
N GLY A 57 17.32 7.44 -10.22
CA GLY A 57 16.93 8.77 -10.67
C GLY A 57 15.66 9.25 -9.96
N GLY A 58 15.64 10.50 -9.46
CA GLY A 58 14.42 11.06 -8.88
C GLY A 58 14.59 12.34 -8.06
N PHE A 59 13.47 12.84 -7.56
CA PHE A 59 13.43 14.02 -6.69
C PHE A 59 13.73 13.61 -5.25
N LEU A 60 14.79 14.18 -4.70
CA LEU A 60 15.22 13.94 -3.33
C LEU A 60 14.57 14.91 -2.37
N PHE A 61 14.02 14.33 -1.30
CA PHE A 61 13.47 15.05 -0.17
C PHE A 61 14.25 14.69 1.09
N ARG A 62 14.73 15.71 1.81
CA ARG A 62 15.26 15.55 3.16
C ARG A 62 14.11 15.48 4.14
N VAL A 63 14.17 14.50 5.03
CA VAL A 63 13.26 14.40 6.19
C VAL A 63 13.91 15.17 7.33
N GLU A 64 13.17 16.09 7.93
CA GLU A 64 13.68 16.87 9.06
C GLU A 64 13.71 16.03 10.34
N GLY A 65 14.80 16.18 11.11
CA GLY A 65 15.08 15.44 12.34
C GLY A 65 15.70 14.05 12.11
N ASP A 66 15.36 13.09 12.98
CA ASP A 66 15.89 11.73 12.92
C ASP A 66 15.49 10.96 11.66
N ALA A 67 16.35 10.02 11.25
CA ALA A 67 16.09 9.12 10.14
C ALA A 67 14.81 8.30 10.35
N LEU A 68 14.10 8.03 9.25
CA LEU A 68 12.93 7.15 9.25
C LEU A 68 13.37 5.73 9.64
N SER A 69 12.75 5.17 10.68
CA SER A 69 13.03 3.80 11.11
C SER A 69 12.33 2.81 10.18
N LEU A 70 13.10 2.17 9.31
CA LEU A 70 12.57 1.13 8.43
C LEU A 70 12.17 -0.10 9.26
N PRO A 71 10.98 -0.68 9.05
CA PRO A 71 10.60 -1.91 9.71
C PRO A 71 11.55 -3.06 9.31
N PRO A 72 11.99 -3.91 10.25
CA PRO A 72 12.96 -4.96 9.99
C PRO A 72 12.48 -6.06 9.02
N ASP A 73 11.16 -6.23 8.86
CA ASP A 73 10.53 -7.28 8.04
C ASP A 73 10.03 -6.78 6.67
N ASP A 74 10.55 -5.65 6.18
CA ASP A 74 10.07 -5.05 4.94
C ASP A 74 10.70 -5.71 3.70
N TYR A 75 10.31 -6.97 3.45
CA TYR A 75 10.77 -7.80 2.32
C TYR A 75 10.49 -7.20 0.93
N GLY A 76 9.75 -6.09 0.83
CA GLY A 76 9.38 -5.45 -0.45
C GLY A 76 9.66 -3.95 -0.54
N GLY A 77 10.22 -3.35 0.51
CA GLY A 77 10.50 -1.93 0.57
C GLY A 77 9.35 -1.08 1.12
N SER A 78 9.75 0.08 1.63
CA SER A 78 8.90 1.01 2.36
C SER A 78 8.47 2.18 1.50
N ASP A 79 7.37 2.81 1.88
CA ASP A 79 6.73 3.91 1.16
C ASP A 79 6.45 5.05 2.13
N ALA A 80 6.78 6.27 1.71
CA ALA A 80 6.31 7.48 2.37
C ALA A 80 5.37 8.23 1.42
N LEU A 81 4.27 8.74 1.96
CA LEU A 81 3.39 9.64 1.23
C LEU A 81 3.92 11.07 1.36
N LEU A 82 4.21 11.74 0.26
CA LEU A 82 4.55 13.16 0.23
C LEU A 82 3.27 14.00 0.14
N LEU A 83 3.17 15.04 0.98
CA LEU A 83 1.96 15.82 1.19
C LEU A 83 2.27 17.31 1.13
N ASP A 84 1.29 18.07 0.64
CA ASP A 84 1.28 19.51 0.87
C ASP A 84 0.78 19.85 2.28
N ASP A 85 0.99 21.10 2.65
CA ASP A 85 0.69 21.65 3.97
C ASP A 85 -0.82 21.73 4.24
N GLU A 86 -1.64 21.89 3.19
CA GLU A 86 -3.10 21.86 3.33
C GLU A 86 -3.59 20.47 3.73
N TYR A 87 -3.15 19.44 3.02
CA TYR A 87 -3.49 18.06 3.34
C TYR A 87 -2.98 17.66 4.73
N ALA A 88 -1.74 17.99 5.05
CA ALA A 88 -1.10 17.64 6.33
C ALA A 88 -1.87 18.18 7.55
N ARG A 89 -2.51 19.34 7.44
CA ARG A 89 -3.33 19.92 8.51
C ARG A 89 -4.66 19.21 8.75
N VAL A 90 -5.26 18.64 7.71
CA VAL A 90 -6.62 18.08 7.78
C VAL A 90 -6.64 16.56 7.89
N ALA A 91 -5.53 15.89 7.56
CA ALA A 91 -5.42 14.45 7.64
C ALA A 91 -5.34 13.97 9.09
N GLY A 92 -6.38 13.29 9.56
CA GLY A 92 -6.35 12.57 10.82
C GLY A 92 -5.61 11.25 10.64
N ILE A 93 -4.40 11.11 11.18
CA ILE A 93 -3.69 9.84 11.14
C ILE A 93 -4.31 8.86 12.14
N VAL A 94 -4.66 7.67 11.67
CA VAL A 94 -5.19 6.60 12.52
C VAL A 94 -4.02 5.69 12.91
N PRO A 95 -3.65 5.62 14.20
CA PRO A 95 -2.58 4.73 14.65
C PRO A 95 -2.96 3.27 14.38
N LEU A 96 -2.04 2.48 13.83
CA LEU A 96 -2.28 1.10 13.43
C LEU A 96 -1.52 0.08 14.28
N LYS A 97 -2.18 -1.03 14.59
CA LYS A 97 -1.56 -2.31 14.98
C LYS A 97 -1.46 -3.19 13.75
N LYS A 98 -0.25 -3.34 13.21
CA LYS A 98 0.05 -4.01 11.93
C LYS A 98 0.44 -5.48 12.05
N LYS A 99 -0.16 -6.20 13.00
CA LYS A 99 0.10 -7.62 13.19
C LYS A 99 -1.06 -8.44 12.64
N ALA A 100 -0.73 -9.36 11.73
CA ALA A 100 -1.67 -10.36 11.23
C ALA A 100 -2.38 -11.03 12.41
N ALA A 101 -3.71 -10.96 12.42
CA ALA A 101 -4.53 -11.52 13.48
C ALA A 101 -5.65 -12.38 12.90
N LYS A 102 -6.00 -13.44 13.65
CA LYS A 102 -7.14 -14.30 13.32
C LYS A 102 -8.43 -13.47 13.35
N VAL A 103 -9.31 -13.78 12.41
CA VAL A 103 -10.61 -13.12 12.27
C VAL A 103 -11.69 -13.91 13.01
N SER A 104 -12.67 -13.21 13.57
CA SER A 104 -13.79 -13.85 14.25
C SER A 104 -14.64 -14.68 13.27
N PRO A 105 -15.25 -15.79 13.74
CA PRO A 105 -16.12 -16.61 12.89
C PRO A 105 -17.31 -15.83 12.31
N ASP A 106 -17.84 -14.86 13.04
CA ASP A 106 -19.02 -14.09 12.61
C ASP A 106 -18.68 -13.15 11.45
N LEU A 107 -17.53 -12.47 11.51
CA LEU A 107 -17.08 -11.62 10.41
C LEU A 107 -16.78 -12.45 9.15
N ARG A 108 -16.17 -13.63 9.33
CA ARG A 108 -15.96 -14.58 8.22
C ARG A 108 -17.29 -14.92 7.54
N LYS A 109 -18.31 -15.29 8.32
CA LYS A 109 -19.65 -15.62 7.79
C LYS A 109 -20.31 -14.42 7.09
N GLU A 110 -20.10 -13.20 7.58
CA GLU A 110 -20.60 -11.99 6.92
C GLU A 110 -20.04 -11.86 5.51
N PHE A 111 -18.72 -12.00 5.33
CA PHE A 111 -18.09 -11.94 4.02
C PHE A 111 -18.48 -13.12 3.11
N GLU A 112 -18.55 -14.34 3.64
CA GLU A 112 -19.03 -15.49 2.87
C GLU A 112 -20.45 -15.28 2.35
N LYS A 113 -21.33 -14.72 3.19
CA LYS A 113 -22.71 -14.36 2.80
C LYS A 113 -22.73 -13.22 1.77
N ARG A 114 -21.93 -12.16 1.96
CA ARG A 114 -21.84 -11.01 1.06
C ARG A 114 -21.46 -11.44 -0.36
N TYR A 115 -20.51 -12.36 -0.49
CA TYR A 115 -20.01 -12.81 -1.79
C TYR A 115 -20.68 -14.09 -2.31
N GLY A 116 -21.47 -14.78 -1.47
CA GLY A 116 -22.05 -16.08 -1.82
C GLY A 116 -20.97 -17.14 -2.14
N ARG A 117 -19.82 -17.06 -1.47
CA ARG A 117 -18.64 -17.91 -1.68
C ARG A 117 -17.98 -18.24 -0.35
N THR A 118 -17.47 -19.45 -0.20
CA THR A 118 -16.72 -19.86 0.99
C THR A 118 -15.33 -19.22 0.99
N LEU A 119 -14.90 -18.71 2.15
CA LEU A 119 -13.55 -18.19 2.33
C LEU A 119 -12.56 -19.35 2.46
N LYS A 120 -11.47 -19.28 1.70
CA LYS A 120 -10.29 -20.14 1.88
C LYS A 120 -9.43 -19.60 3.03
N ALA A 121 -9.14 -18.30 3.01
CA ALA A 121 -8.36 -17.61 4.03
C ALA A 121 -8.87 -16.19 4.24
N MET A 122 -8.71 -15.67 5.46
CA MET A 122 -9.03 -14.28 5.81
C MET A 122 -8.17 -13.85 7.00
N VAL A 123 -7.52 -12.70 6.87
CA VAL A 123 -6.58 -12.18 7.87
C VAL A 123 -6.87 -10.70 8.10
N ARG A 124 -6.80 -10.25 9.36
CA ARG A 124 -6.72 -8.82 9.65
C ARG A 124 -5.28 -8.37 9.47
N ILE A 125 -5.02 -7.55 8.46
CA ILE A 125 -3.67 -7.05 8.13
C ILE A 125 -3.32 -5.76 8.88
N ALA A 126 -4.33 -4.97 9.27
CA ALA A 126 -4.15 -3.82 10.15
C ALA A 126 -5.40 -3.56 10.99
N GLY A 127 -5.23 -3.06 12.22
CA GLY A 127 -6.33 -2.59 13.07
C GLY A 127 -6.00 -1.23 13.67
N GLY A 128 -6.91 -0.27 13.53
CA GLY A 128 -6.80 1.04 14.17
C GLY A 128 -6.89 0.93 15.68
N VAL A 129 -6.08 1.71 16.38
CA VAL A 129 -6.12 1.83 17.84
C VAL A 129 -7.33 2.67 18.22
N ASP A 130 -8.25 2.08 18.99
CA ASP A 130 -9.43 2.73 19.56
C ASP A 130 -10.37 3.43 18.55
N SER A 131 -10.29 3.08 17.27
CA SER A 131 -11.09 3.70 16.20
C SER A 131 -12.20 2.82 15.63
N GLY A 132 -12.18 1.50 15.93
CA GLY A 132 -13.07 0.53 15.29
C GLY A 132 -12.78 0.28 13.81
N VAL A 133 -11.71 0.87 13.27
CA VAL A 133 -11.27 0.67 11.88
C VAL A 133 -10.35 -0.54 11.78
N ALA A 134 -10.51 -1.38 10.77
CA ALA A 134 -9.60 -2.47 10.48
C ALA A 134 -9.56 -2.80 8.98
N VAL A 135 -8.39 -3.19 8.51
CA VAL A 135 -8.17 -3.66 7.14
C VAL A 135 -7.96 -5.16 7.14
N TYR A 136 -8.65 -5.83 6.23
CA TYR A 136 -8.62 -7.27 6.05
C TYR A 136 -8.24 -7.61 4.62
N ALA A 137 -7.47 -8.67 4.45
CA ALA A 137 -7.28 -9.33 3.18
C ALA A 137 -7.90 -10.73 3.25
N MET A 138 -8.44 -11.21 2.15
CA MET A 138 -9.11 -12.50 2.11
C MET A 138 -9.09 -13.13 0.72
N GLU A 139 -9.13 -14.46 0.72
CA GLU A 139 -9.17 -15.29 -0.47
C GLU A 139 -10.40 -16.19 -0.41
N PHE A 140 -11.20 -16.16 -1.48
CA PHE A 140 -12.34 -17.05 -1.63
C PHE A 140 -11.94 -18.31 -2.39
N LYS A 141 -12.59 -19.43 -2.10
CA LYS A 141 -12.43 -20.65 -2.90
C LYS A 141 -12.84 -20.35 -4.35
N PRO A 142 -12.07 -20.80 -5.36
CA PRO A 142 -12.45 -20.64 -6.76
C PRO A 142 -13.83 -21.24 -7.06
N LYS A 143 -14.59 -20.58 -7.94
CA LYS A 143 -15.86 -21.09 -8.47
C LYS A 143 -15.70 -21.38 -9.96
N GLY A 144 -15.41 -22.64 -10.30
CA GLY A 144 -14.94 -22.99 -11.64
C GLY A 144 -13.62 -22.28 -11.94
N LYS A 145 -13.55 -21.55 -13.05
CA LYS A 145 -12.39 -20.72 -13.41
C LYS A 145 -12.37 -19.33 -12.76
N SER A 146 -13.35 -18.96 -11.95
CA SER A 146 -13.35 -17.65 -11.28
C SER A 146 -12.63 -17.70 -9.95
N ALA A 147 -11.45 -17.10 -9.87
CA ALA A 147 -10.75 -16.81 -8.63
C ALA A 147 -11.16 -15.43 -8.09
N LEU A 148 -11.06 -15.24 -6.77
CA LEU A 148 -11.38 -13.97 -6.12
C LEU A 148 -10.58 -13.76 -4.83
N GLY A 149 -9.73 -12.74 -4.85
CA GLY A 149 -9.17 -12.12 -3.65
C GLY A 149 -9.89 -10.81 -3.34
N VAL A 150 -9.92 -10.41 -2.08
CA VAL A 150 -10.57 -9.15 -1.65
C VAL A 150 -9.73 -8.49 -0.56
N VAL A 151 -9.60 -7.18 -0.64
CA VAL A 151 -9.17 -6.34 0.49
C VAL A 151 -10.35 -5.50 0.94
N ALA A 152 -10.62 -5.49 2.24
CA ALA A 152 -11.73 -4.77 2.83
C ALA A 152 -11.27 -3.86 3.95
N LEU A 153 -11.78 -2.62 3.95
CA LEU A 153 -11.75 -1.72 5.10
C LEU A 153 -13.09 -1.84 5.82
N VAL A 154 -13.07 -2.27 7.08
CA VAL A 154 -14.23 -2.23 7.97
C VAL A 154 -14.05 -1.05 8.90
N ALA A 155 -15.04 -0.17 8.96
CA ALA A 155 -15.03 1.02 9.79
C ALA A 155 -16.42 1.24 10.42
N PRO A 156 -16.57 2.11 11.43
CA PRO A 156 -17.87 2.39 12.06
C PRO A 156 -18.96 2.81 11.06
N GLU A 157 -18.58 3.52 9.99
CA GLU A 157 -19.51 3.95 8.94
C GLU A 157 -19.86 2.85 7.92
N GLY A 158 -19.14 1.74 7.90
CA GLY A 158 -19.43 0.62 7.01
C GLY A 158 -18.23 -0.19 6.53
N THR A 159 -18.50 -1.11 5.63
CA THR A 159 -17.51 -2.01 5.03
C THR A 159 -17.30 -1.65 3.56
N PHE A 160 -16.06 -1.36 3.20
CA PHE A 160 -15.64 -0.96 1.86
C PHE A 160 -14.71 -2.03 1.28
N CYS A 161 -15.07 -2.59 0.12
CA CYS A 161 -14.31 -3.67 -0.50
C CYS A 161 -13.63 -3.23 -1.80
N LEU A 162 -12.45 -3.80 -2.04
CA LEU A 162 -11.75 -3.85 -3.32
C LEU A 162 -11.62 -5.32 -3.72
N ASP A 163 -12.18 -5.65 -4.88
CA ASP A 163 -12.17 -7.01 -5.42
C ASP A 163 -11.00 -7.19 -6.41
N PHE A 164 -10.33 -8.33 -6.32
CA PHE A 164 -9.31 -8.80 -7.26
C PHE A 164 -9.81 -10.06 -8.01
N PRO A 165 -10.76 -9.89 -8.95
CA PRO A 165 -11.21 -11.00 -9.79
C PRO A 165 -10.10 -11.43 -10.74
N ALA A 166 -9.95 -12.73 -10.95
CA ALA A 166 -9.01 -13.29 -11.91
C ALA A 166 -9.53 -14.62 -12.48
N ASP A 167 -8.98 -15.01 -13.62
CA ASP A 167 -9.13 -16.36 -14.14
C ASP A 167 -8.16 -17.27 -13.38
N TYR A 168 -8.70 -18.33 -12.76
CA TYR A 168 -7.93 -19.27 -11.97
C TYR A 168 -6.96 -20.04 -12.85
N HIS A 169 -5.69 -19.96 -12.47
CA HIS A 169 -4.59 -20.76 -12.99
C HIS A 169 -3.79 -21.32 -11.82
N GLU A 170 -3.52 -22.62 -11.82
CA GLU A 170 -2.89 -23.31 -10.69
C GLU A 170 -1.46 -22.87 -10.39
N LEU A 171 -0.79 -22.21 -11.33
CA LEU A 171 0.57 -21.69 -11.15
C LEU A 171 0.62 -20.17 -10.92
N SER A 172 -0.29 -19.41 -11.52
CA SER A 172 -0.14 -17.95 -11.67
C SER A 172 -1.48 -17.26 -11.87
N THR A 173 -2.28 -17.12 -10.81
CA THR A 173 -3.62 -16.47 -10.91
C THR A 173 -3.52 -14.95 -10.84
N TRP A 174 -2.75 -14.39 -9.91
CA TRP A 174 -2.57 -12.95 -9.69
C TRP A 174 -1.13 -12.48 -9.88
N ASN A 175 -0.14 -13.33 -9.62
CA ASN A 175 1.27 -13.08 -9.93
C ASN A 175 1.91 -14.34 -10.53
N VAL A 176 3.12 -14.18 -11.08
CA VAL A 176 3.96 -15.33 -11.45
C VAL A 176 4.26 -16.16 -10.20
N ASP A 177 4.13 -17.48 -10.32
CA ASP A 177 4.45 -18.47 -9.28
C ASP A 177 3.73 -18.22 -7.94
N ASP A 178 2.47 -17.79 -8.00
CA ASP A 178 1.61 -17.69 -6.82
C ASP A 178 0.86 -18.98 -6.49
N GLU A 179 1.08 -20.04 -7.29
CA GLU A 179 0.46 -21.36 -7.12
C GLU A 179 -1.09 -21.28 -7.05
N GLY A 180 -1.67 -20.28 -7.72
CA GLY A 180 -3.11 -20.01 -7.71
C GLY A 180 -3.65 -19.46 -6.39
N ASN A 181 -2.78 -18.92 -5.53
CA ASN A 181 -3.14 -18.39 -4.22
C ASN A 181 -3.04 -16.86 -4.17
N PHE A 182 -3.90 -16.24 -3.37
CA PHE A 182 -3.91 -14.78 -3.19
C PHE A 182 -2.95 -14.33 -2.08
N TYR A 183 -2.63 -15.21 -1.13
CA TYR A 183 -1.82 -14.96 0.06
C TYR A 183 -2.24 -13.70 0.83
N PRO A 184 -3.42 -13.69 1.46
CA PRO A 184 -3.90 -12.55 2.24
C PRO A 184 -2.90 -11.99 3.26
N GLU A 185 -2.09 -12.86 3.86
CA GLU A 185 -1.07 -12.55 4.86
C GLU A 185 0.11 -11.73 4.33
N TYR A 186 0.33 -11.69 3.01
CA TYR A 186 1.41 -10.90 2.42
C TYR A 186 1.03 -9.43 2.23
N TYR A 187 -0.27 -9.10 2.27
CA TYR A 187 -0.69 -7.72 2.22
C TYR A 187 -0.36 -6.99 3.53
N SER A 188 0.12 -5.76 3.39
CA SER A 188 0.38 -4.88 4.53
C SER A 188 -0.18 -3.48 4.26
N VAL A 189 -0.35 -2.72 5.35
CA VAL A 189 -0.80 -1.33 5.30
C VAL A 189 0.33 -0.42 5.78
N GLY A 190 0.70 0.56 4.98
CA GLY A 190 1.73 1.55 5.33
C GLY A 190 1.18 2.60 6.29
N SER A 191 0.35 3.52 5.82
CA SER A 191 -0.31 4.50 6.69
C SER A 191 -1.79 4.54 6.42
N LEU A 192 -2.61 4.85 7.44
CA LEU A 192 -4.05 5.04 7.30
C LEU A 192 -4.44 6.42 7.82
N MET A 193 -5.13 7.18 6.98
CA MET A 193 -5.59 8.53 7.24
C MET A 193 -7.11 8.57 7.13
N LYS A 194 -7.72 9.43 7.95
CA LYS A 194 -9.14 9.79 7.90
C LYS A 194 -9.24 11.26 7.54
N LEU A 195 -9.90 11.54 6.41
CA LEU A 195 -10.20 12.89 5.95
C LEU A 195 -11.71 13.04 5.94
N ALA A 196 -12.26 13.79 6.88
CA ALA A 196 -13.71 14.03 7.01
C ALA A 196 -14.55 12.73 6.83
N ASP A 197 -15.11 12.52 5.64
CA ASP A 197 -16.01 11.41 5.28
C ASP A 197 -15.31 10.21 4.61
N ARG A 198 -13.99 10.25 4.38
CA ARG A 198 -13.25 9.18 3.69
C ARG A 198 -12.01 8.70 4.42
N TYR A 199 -11.64 7.45 4.20
CA TYR A 199 -10.34 6.91 4.57
C TYR A 199 -9.43 6.81 3.36
N GLU A 200 -8.15 6.98 3.61
CA GLU A 200 -7.08 6.78 2.65
C GLU A 200 -5.99 5.94 3.29
N PHE A 201 -5.44 4.95 2.59
CA PHE A 201 -4.30 4.18 3.10
C PHE A 201 -3.45 3.60 1.99
N THR A 202 -2.16 3.36 2.26
CA THR A 202 -1.31 2.62 1.32
C THR A 202 -1.45 1.12 1.55
N LEU A 203 -1.73 0.38 0.49
CA LEU A 203 -1.82 -1.08 0.48
C LEU A 203 -0.60 -1.63 -0.25
N HIS A 204 0.23 -2.39 0.45
CA HIS A 204 1.43 -2.98 -0.14
C HIS A 204 1.21 -4.48 -0.34
N LYS A 205 1.78 -5.02 -1.41
CA LYS A 205 1.77 -6.45 -1.73
C LYS A 205 3.15 -6.83 -2.31
N PRO A 206 3.98 -7.55 -1.54
CA PRO A 206 5.13 -8.23 -2.09
C PRO A 206 4.70 -9.47 -2.88
N ALA A 207 5.51 -9.81 -3.88
CA ALA A 207 5.48 -11.02 -4.68
C ALA A 207 6.93 -11.48 -4.90
N ALA A 208 7.12 -12.68 -5.45
CA ALA A 208 8.44 -13.32 -5.54
C ALA A 208 9.55 -12.40 -6.12
N GLU A 209 9.22 -11.61 -7.14
CA GLU A 209 10.17 -10.71 -7.81
C GLU A 209 9.71 -9.26 -7.89
N SER A 210 8.61 -8.91 -7.22
CA SER A 210 8.08 -7.56 -7.26
C SER A 210 7.45 -7.12 -5.95
N ALA A 211 7.44 -5.82 -5.71
CA ALA A 211 6.59 -5.22 -4.70
C ALA A 211 5.67 -4.21 -5.36
N SER A 212 4.41 -4.20 -4.96
CA SER A 212 3.46 -3.19 -5.38
C SER A 212 2.96 -2.40 -4.18
N SER A 213 2.71 -1.13 -4.40
CA SER A 213 2.04 -0.25 -3.44
C SER A 213 0.97 0.55 -4.17
N ARG A 214 -0.15 0.77 -3.50
CA ARG A 214 -1.33 1.45 -4.03
C ARG A 214 -1.91 2.36 -2.97
N LEU A 215 -2.17 3.62 -3.31
CA LEU A 215 -3.00 4.47 -2.47
C LEU A 215 -4.48 4.08 -2.66
N MET A 216 -5.09 3.60 -1.60
CA MET A 216 -6.48 3.19 -1.52
C MET A 216 -7.32 4.29 -0.89
N VAL A 217 -8.49 4.57 -1.45
CA VAL A 217 -9.41 5.59 -0.94
C VAL A 217 -10.84 5.05 -0.87
N THR A 218 -11.58 5.42 0.16
CA THR A 218 -13.02 5.14 0.20
C THR A 218 -13.76 6.19 -0.62
N LYS A 219 -14.50 5.76 -1.65
CA LYS A 219 -15.27 6.66 -2.52
C LYS A 219 -16.57 5.98 -2.95
N GLY A 220 -17.69 6.67 -2.74
CA GLY A 220 -19.01 6.20 -3.18
C GLY A 220 -19.39 4.82 -2.59
N GLY A 221 -19.07 4.58 -1.32
CA GLY A 221 -19.37 3.30 -0.65
C GLY A 221 -18.47 2.12 -1.05
N LYS A 222 -17.38 2.38 -1.79
CA LYS A 222 -16.41 1.36 -2.21
C LYS A 222 -15.00 1.73 -1.76
N LEU A 223 -14.12 0.74 -1.78
CA LEU A 223 -12.68 0.96 -1.71
C LEU A 223 -12.14 0.96 -3.13
N VAL A 224 -11.44 2.03 -3.52
CA VAL A 224 -10.90 2.19 -4.89
C VAL A 224 -9.45 2.62 -4.85
N GLU A 225 -8.68 2.20 -5.84
CA GLU A 225 -7.32 2.73 -6.03
C GLU A 225 -7.39 4.17 -6.54
N GLN A 226 -6.59 5.06 -5.96
CA GLN A 226 -6.42 6.42 -6.43
C GLN A 226 -5.61 6.40 -7.72
N ALA A 227 -6.18 6.94 -8.80
CA ALA A 227 -5.56 6.93 -10.11
C ALA A 227 -4.19 7.63 -10.09
N GLY A 228 -3.18 6.97 -10.68
CA GLY A 228 -1.81 7.48 -10.75
C GLY A 228 -1.04 7.42 -9.42
N SER A 229 -1.54 6.68 -8.42
CA SER A 229 -0.93 6.57 -7.09
C SER A 229 -0.56 5.12 -6.75
N SER A 230 -0.16 4.34 -7.75
CA SER A 230 0.44 3.03 -7.57
C SER A 230 1.89 2.99 -8.06
N SER A 231 2.69 2.19 -7.38
CA SER A 231 4.08 1.91 -7.73
C SER A 231 4.31 0.41 -7.81
N TYR A 232 5.14 -0.02 -8.75
CA TYR A 232 5.58 -1.40 -8.89
C TYR A 232 7.10 -1.40 -8.98
N ARG A 233 7.74 -2.17 -8.10
CA ARG A 233 9.19 -2.27 -7.97
C ARG A 233 9.62 -3.67 -8.36
N TYR A 234 10.67 -3.79 -9.17
CA TYR A 234 11.32 -5.08 -9.41
C TYR A 234 12.39 -5.33 -8.33
N ILE A 235 12.23 -6.41 -7.58
CA ILE A 235 13.00 -6.71 -6.36
C ILE A 235 13.63 -8.11 -6.35
N SER A 236 13.74 -8.77 -7.50
CA SER A 236 14.32 -10.13 -7.59
C SER A 236 15.62 -10.25 -6.78
N PRO A 237 15.83 -11.34 -6.02
CA PRO A 237 17.10 -11.58 -5.33
C PRO A 237 18.28 -11.65 -6.31
N GLU A 238 19.50 -11.43 -5.80
CA GLU A 238 20.75 -11.77 -6.51
C GLU A 238 21.06 -13.27 -6.39
#